data_AF-A0A4Y9RXU2-F1
#
_entry.id   AF-A0A4Y9RXU2-F1
#
_cell.length_a   1.000
_cell.length_b   1.000
_cell.length_c   1.000
_cell.angle_alpha   90.00
_cell.angle_beta   90.00
_cell.angle_gamma   90.00
#
_symmetry.space_group_name_H-M   'P 1'
#
loop_
_entity.id
_entity.type
_entity.pdbx_description
1 polymer ?
#
loop_
_entity_poly.entity_id
_entity_poly.type
_entity_poly.pdbx_seq_one_letter_code
_entity_poly.pdbx_strand_id
1 'polypeptide(L)'
;MVETVFCNLAIWSSADYASHWRDGALKCLAEQQPRLFCTDLTKRNATVFAAFPEGDGYAFEQWVIQRRTFAVSGKEITLNREGDMVRSGGDASCWWVDRASIADFANAV
;
A
#
# COMPACT_ATOMS: atom_id res chain seq x y z
N MET A 1 -1.63 -13.98 11.95
CA MET A 1 -0.19 -14.08 11.62
C MET A 1 0.42 -12.71 11.87
N VAL A 2 1.60 -12.63 12.49
CA VAL A 2 2.30 -11.35 12.70
C VAL A 2 3.58 -11.41 11.89
N GLU A 3 3.76 -10.43 11.00
CA GLU A 3 4.98 -10.28 10.21
C GLU A 3 5.66 -8.96 10.59
N THR A 4 6.98 -9.00 10.73
CA THR A 4 7.78 -7.79 10.92
C THR A 4 8.11 -7.20 9.56
N VAL A 5 7.60 -6.00 9.31
CA VAL A 5 7.87 -5.25 8.08
C VAL A 5 9.06 -4.34 8.30
N PHE A 6 10.09 -4.46 7.46
CA PHE A 6 11.25 -3.56 7.49
C PHE A 6 11.06 -2.44 6.48
N CYS A 7 10.97 -1.20 6.98
CA CYS A 7 10.89 -0.01 6.14
C CYS A 7 12.28 0.48 5.76
N ASN A 8 12.46 0.86 4.50
CA ASN A 8 13.72 1.48 4.09
C ASN A 8 13.75 2.98 4.38
N LEU A 9 14.63 3.39 5.30
CA LEU A 9 14.72 4.76 5.80
C LEU A 9 15.53 5.73 4.92
N ALA A 10 16.06 5.28 3.78
CA ALA A 10 16.87 6.14 2.92
C ALA A 10 16.07 7.23 2.17
N ILE A 11 14.74 7.07 2.05
CA ILE A 11 13.85 8.04 1.38
C ILE A 11 12.84 8.65 2.36
N TRP A 12 12.24 7.82 3.21
CA TRP A 12 11.21 8.22 4.17
C TRP A 12 11.66 7.87 5.57
N SER A 13 11.44 8.77 6.53
CA SER A 13 11.60 8.45 7.94
C SER A 13 10.51 7.45 8.39
N SER A 14 10.70 6.82 9.55
CA SER A 14 9.65 5.97 10.13
C SER A 14 8.33 6.72 10.32
N ALA A 15 8.38 8.02 10.61
CA ALA A 15 7.20 8.87 10.74
C ALA A 15 6.50 9.11 9.40
N ASP A 16 7.24 9.23 8.30
CA ASP A 16 6.66 9.39 6.96
C ASP A 16 5.95 8.09 6.51
N TYR A 17 6.54 6.91 6.79
CA TYR A 17 5.87 5.63 6.55
C TYR A 17 4.60 5.48 7.41
N ALA A 18 4.68 5.83 8.69
CA ALA A 18 3.54 5.82 9.60
C ALA A 18 2.39 6.70 9.07
N SER A 19 2.70 7.95 8.70
CA SER A 19 1.71 8.87 8.12
C SER A 19 1.13 8.32 6.82
N HIS A 20 1.97 7.81 5.91
CA HIS A 20 1.52 7.23 4.66
C HIS A 20 0.55 6.06 4.86
N TRP A 21 0.87 5.13 5.77
CA TRP A 21 0.01 4.00 6.05
C TRP A 21 -1.27 4.41 6.77
N ARG A 22 -1.20 5.35 7.71
CA ARG A 22 -2.38 5.88 8.37
C ARG A 22 -3.34 6.53 7.38
N ASP A 23 -2.83 7.37 6.49
CA ASP A 23 -3.63 8.01 5.46
C ASP A 23 -4.24 6.98 4.49
N GLY A 24 -3.48 5.93 4.16
CA GLY A 24 -3.96 4.79 3.39
C GLY A 24 -5.14 4.09 4.07
N ALA A 25 -5.01 3.80 5.38
CA ALA A 25 -6.05 3.16 6.18
C ALA A 25 -7.30 4.02 6.30
N LEU A 26 -7.17 5.32 6.57
CA LEU A 26 -8.28 6.26 6.61
C LEU A 26 -9.03 6.31 5.27
N LYS A 27 -8.31 6.27 4.14
CA LYS A 27 -8.93 6.19 2.81
C LYS A 27 -9.61 4.85 2.54
N CYS A 28 -9.08 3.74 3.05
CA CYS A 28 -9.79 2.45 2.99
C CYS A 28 -11.15 2.53 3.70
N LEU A 29 -11.21 3.19 4.85
CA LEU A 29 -12.44 3.40 5.61
C LEU A 29 -13.42 4.35 4.90
N ALA A 30 -12.93 5.30 4.12
CA ALA A 30 -13.78 6.32 3.48
C ALA A 30 -14.30 5.91 2.09
N GLU A 31 -13.46 5.28 1.27
CA GLU A 31 -13.70 5.21 -0.19
C GLU A 31 -13.94 3.80 -0.74
N GLN A 32 -13.71 2.73 0.04
CA GLN A 32 -13.81 1.33 -0.43
C GLN A 32 -13.14 1.06 -1.78
N GLN A 33 -11.94 1.62 -1.97
CA GLN A 33 -11.12 1.43 -3.17
C GLN A 33 -9.84 0.68 -2.85
N PRO A 34 -9.19 0.06 -3.86
CA PRO A 34 -7.85 -0.48 -3.70
C PRO A 34 -6.83 0.58 -3.24
N ARG A 35 -5.87 0.16 -2.42
CA ARG A 35 -4.81 1.03 -1.86
C ARG A 35 -3.47 0.31 -1.77
N LEU A 36 -2.39 1.09 -1.88
CA LEU A 36 -1.02 0.60 -1.70
C LEU A 36 -0.41 1.17 -0.42
N PHE A 37 0.24 0.30 0.33
CA PHE A 37 1.01 0.60 1.54
C PHE A 37 2.48 0.28 1.24
N CYS A 38 3.30 1.31 1.03
CA CYS A 38 4.69 1.15 0.63
C CYS A 38 5.59 0.75 1.80
N THR A 39 6.53 -0.18 1.58
CA THR A 39 7.46 -0.63 2.62
C THR A 39 8.94 -0.45 2.21
N ASP A 40 9.25 -0.52 0.91
CA ASP A 40 10.60 -0.19 0.40
C ASP A 40 10.48 0.66 -0.86
N LEU A 41 11.05 1.87 -0.82
CA LEU A 41 11.05 2.80 -1.94
C LEU A 41 12.41 2.89 -2.65
N THR A 42 13.46 2.22 -2.18
CA THR A 42 14.84 2.57 -2.60
C THR A 42 15.30 2.01 -3.93
N LYS A 43 14.73 0.87 -4.33
CA LYS A 43 15.17 0.17 -5.54
C LYS A 43 14.25 0.50 -6.71
N ARG A 44 14.68 0.11 -7.91
CA ARG A 44 13.84 0.12 -9.12
C ARG A 44 12.53 -0.67 -8.92
N ASN A 45 12.51 -1.58 -7.96
CA ASN A 45 11.32 -2.28 -7.49
C ASN A 45 11.00 -1.79 -6.07
N ALA A 46 9.72 -1.56 -5.79
CA ALA A 46 9.20 -1.27 -4.46
C ALA A 46 8.41 -2.47 -3.94
N THR A 47 8.62 -2.83 -2.69
CA THR A 47 7.74 -3.77 -1.99
C THR A 47 6.58 -2.97 -1.42
N VAL A 48 5.37 -3.47 -1.64
CA VAL A 48 4.12 -2.85 -1.19
C VAL A 48 3.18 -3.92 -0.67
N PHE A 49 2.29 -3.52 0.25
CA PHE A 49 1.06 -4.27 0.48
C PHE A 49 -0.07 -3.62 -0.31
N ALA A 50 -0.70 -4.40 -1.18
CA ALA A 50 -1.86 -4.01 -1.95
C ALA A 50 -3.12 -4.47 -1.21
N ALA A 51 -3.97 -3.52 -0.82
CA ALA A 51 -5.24 -3.79 -0.18
C ALA A 51 -6.36 -3.70 -1.22
N PHE A 52 -7.16 -4.75 -1.34
CA PHE A 52 -8.33 -4.82 -2.21
C PHE A 52 -9.61 -4.94 -1.37
N PRO A 53 -10.65 -4.13 -1.61
CA PRO A 53 -11.92 -4.26 -0.91
C PRO A 53 -12.50 -5.67 -1.09
N GLU A 54 -12.85 -6.34 0.00
CA GLU A 54 -13.44 -7.69 -0.01
C GLU A 54 -14.43 -7.84 1.14
N GLY A 55 -15.72 -7.92 0.80
CA GLY A 55 -16.80 -7.95 1.80
C GLY A 55 -16.87 -6.66 2.61
N ASP A 56 -16.84 -6.78 3.93
CA ASP A 56 -16.79 -5.67 4.88
C ASP A 56 -15.36 -5.25 5.26
N GLY A 57 -14.34 -5.87 4.67
CA GLY A 57 -12.92 -5.64 4.96
C GLY A 57 -12.07 -5.52 3.70
N TYR A 58 -10.82 -5.93 3.82
CA TYR A 58 -9.82 -5.86 2.75
C TYR A 58 -8.99 -7.13 2.68
N ALA A 59 -8.78 -7.61 1.46
CA ALA A 59 -7.79 -8.63 1.14
C ALA A 59 -6.44 -7.93 0.89
N PHE A 60 -5.44 -8.22 1.70
CA PHE A 60 -4.09 -7.70 1.53
C PHE A 60 -3.23 -8.72 0.81
N GLU A 61 -2.43 -8.25 -0.12
CA GLU A 61 -1.45 -9.03 -0.87
C GLU A 61 -0.09 -8.31 -0.85
N GLN A 62 1.01 -9.07 -0.72
CA GLN A 62 2.35 -8.51 -0.83
C GLN A 62 2.83 -8.54 -2.27
N TRP A 63 3.12 -7.36 -2.83
CA TRP A 63 3.57 -7.21 -4.21
C TRP A 63 4.96 -6.58 -4.28
N VAL A 64 5.73 -6.98 -5.29
CA VAL A 64 6.96 -6.29 -5.70
C VAL A 64 6.67 -5.60 -7.02
N ILE A 65 6.47 -4.28 -6.97
CA ILE A 65 6.09 -3.48 -8.13
C ILE A 65 7.31 -2.75 -8.70
N GLN A 66 7.42 -2.67 -10.02
CA GLN A 66 8.43 -1.78 -10.63
C GLN A 66 8.01 -0.32 -10.46
N ARG A 67 8.92 0.51 -9.94
CA ARG A 67 8.76 1.97 -9.91
C ARG A 67 8.90 2.49 -11.33
N ARG A 68 7.81 2.50 -12.12
CA ARG A 68 7.86 2.86 -13.53
C ARG A 68 7.87 4.37 -13.78
N THR A 69 7.25 5.22 -12.94
CA THR A 69 7.59 6.66 -12.72
C THR A 69 6.62 7.34 -11.74
N PHE A 70 7.08 8.26 -10.89
CA PHE A 70 6.32 9.42 -10.34
C PHE A 70 7.30 10.53 -9.95
N ALA A 71 6.90 11.80 -10.14
CA ALA A 71 7.71 12.97 -9.84
C ALA A 71 6.83 14.12 -9.35
N VAL A 72 7.26 14.81 -8.30
CA VAL A 72 6.62 16.01 -7.75
C VAL A 72 7.71 17.02 -7.39
N SER A 73 7.96 17.94 -8.34
CA SER A 73 8.68 19.23 -8.28
C SER A 73 9.02 19.72 -9.71
N GLY A 74 8.19 19.38 -10.72
CA GLY A 74 8.23 20.02 -12.05
C GLY A 74 8.81 19.24 -13.24
N LYS A 75 9.04 17.92 -13.19
CA LYS A 75 9.42 17.14 -14.40
C LYS A 75 9.03 15.65 -14.33
N GLU A 76 8.79 15.03 -15.49
CA GLU A 76 7.75 14.01 -15.84
C GLU A 76 7.53 12.69 -15.06
N ILE A 77 6.29 12.21 -15.23
CA ILE A 77 5.71 10.90 -14.87
C ILE A 77 5.29 10.18 -16.17
N THR A 78 5.40 8.84 -16.25
CA THR A 78 4.65 8.03 -17.22
C THR A 78 4.00 6.81 -16.56
N LEU A 79 2.67 6.83 -16.47
CA LEU A 79 1.82 5.64 -16.30
C LEU A 79 1.06 5.38 -17.61
N ASN A 80 1.01 4.13 -18.08
CA ASN A 80 -0.09 3.59 -18.89
C ASN A 80 -0.17 2.03 -18.70
N ARG A 81 -1.33 1.37 -18.87
CA ARG A 81 -2.55 1.82 -19.58
C ARG A 81 -3.82 2.09 -18.77
N GLU A 82 -3.97 1.64 -17.53
CA GLU A 82 -5.22 1.91 -16.79
C GLU A 82 -5.02 2.50 -15.40
N GLY A 83 -3.84 2.43 -14.77
CA GLY A 83 -3.67 2.96 -13.40
C GLY A 83 -4.53 2.25 -12.35
N ASP A 84 -5.38 1.31 -12.77
CA ASP A 84 -6.25 0.49 -11.96
C ASP A 84 -5.43 -0.63 -11.32
N MET A 85 -5.57 -0.76 -10.00
CA MET A 85 -5.09 -1.93 -9.30
C MET A 85 -6.00 -3.12 -9.65
N VAL A 86 -5.54 -3.99 -10.54
CA VAL A 86 -6.23 -5.23 -10.88
C VAL A 86 -5.53 -6.38 -10.18
N ARG A 87 -6.27 -7.11 -9.34
CA ARG A 87 -5.78 -8.30 -8.64
C ARG A 87 -5.27 -9.30 -9.69
N SER A 88 -3.96 -9.58 -9.71
CA SER A 88 -3.43 -10.64 -10.57
C SER A 88 -3.85 -11.97 -9.95
N GLY A 89 -4.76 -12.71 -10.58
CA GLY A 89 -5.34 -13.95 -10.05
C GLY A 89 -4.37 -15.15 -9.92
N GLY A 90 -3.14 -14.92 -9.46
CA GLY A 90 -2.17 -15.94 -9.08
C GLY A 90 -2.07 -16.10 -7.56
N ASP A 91 -1.25 -17.06 -7.13
CA ASP A 91 -1.03 -17.46 -5.72
C ASP A 91 -0.23 -16.41 -4.91
N ALA A 92 -0.63 -15.14 -4.95
CA ALA A 92 -0.09 -14.15 -4.04
C ALA A 92 -0.51 -14.54 -2.61
N SER A 93 0.44 -14.46 -1.66
CA SER A 93 0.09 -14.61 -0.25
C SER A 93 -0.91 -13.53 0.10
N CYS A 94 -2.13 -13.97 0.45
CA CYS A 94 -3.26 -13.10 0.70
C CYS A 94 -3.78 -13.33 2.12
N TRP A 95 -4.04 -12.26 2.84
CA TRP A 95 -4.69 -12.30 4.15
C TRP A 95 -5.79 -11.26 4.22
N TRP A 96 -6.91 -11.66 4.82
CA TRP A 96 -8.04 -10.78 5.02
C TRP A 96 -7.87 -9.98 6.32
N VAL A 97 -8.27 -8.71 6.29
CA VAL A 97 -8.26 -7.79 7.42
C VAL A 97 -9.63 -7.12 7.50
N ASP A 98 -10.27 -7.25 8.66
CA ASP A 98 -11.58 -6.64 8.90
C ASP A 98 -11.47 -5.11 9.04
N ARG A 99 -12.59 -4.42 8.83
CA ARG A 99 -12.65 -2.96 8.90
C ARG A 99 -12.40 -2.38 10.29
N ALA A 100 -12.72 -3.10 11.36
CA ALA A 100 -12.45 -2.64 12.72
C ALA A 100 -10.94 -2.62 12.99
N SER A 101 -10.22 -3.67 12.58
CA SER A 101 -8.76 -3.74 12.64
C SER A 101 -8.08 -2.62 11.84
N ILE A 102 -8.63 -2.22 10.69
CA ILE A 102 -8.13 -1.06 9.92
C ILE A 102 -8.35 0.24 10.69
N ALA A 103 -9.50 0.39 11.36
CA ALA A 103 -9.79 1.57 12.18
C ALA A 103 -8.90 1.65 13.43
N ASP A 104 -8.67 0.54 14.11
CA ASP A 104 -7.77 0.46 15.26
C ASP A 104 -6.34 0.85 14.85
N PHE A 105 -5.86 0.34 13.72
CA PHE A 105 -4.57 0.73 13.15
C PHE A 105 -4.51 2.24 12.85
N ALA A 106 -5.53 2.79 12.17
CA ALA A 106 -5.54 4.21 11.81
C ALA A 106 -5.52 5.16 13.03
N ASN A 107 -6.01 4.71 14.19
CA ASN A 107 -6.01 5.49 15.43
C ASN A 107 -4.75 5.29 16.28
N ALA A 108 -4.03 4.19 16.10
CA ALA A 108 -2.83 3.85 16.87
C ALA A 108 -1.54 4.44 16.29
N VAL A 109 -1.56 4.84 15.01
CA VAL A 109 -0.43 5.37 14.25
C VAL A 109 -0.46 6.90 14.18
#